data_AF-A0A163K6B8-F1
#
_entry.id   AF-A0A163K6B8-F1
#
_cell.length_a   1.000
_cell.length_b   1.000
_cell.length_c   1.000
_cell.angle_alpha   90.00
_cell.angle_beta   90.00
_cell.angle_gamma   90.00
#
_symmetry.space_group_name_H-M   'P 1'
#
loop_
_entity.id
_entity.type
_entity.pdbx_description
1 polymer ?
#
loop_
_entity_poly.entity_id
_entity_poly.type
_entity_poly.pdbx_seq_one_letter_code
_entity_poly.pdbx_strand_id
1 'polypeptide(L)'
;MSSPEQFDSQVKGYGTRERLYTQKKGYGFSPALQRTRQPFAMRNVLTLGALLTFTGSIYAYSMFAVKQDDFSDVPLPSQLPGVQDVTKSFKDAKKD
;
A
#
# COMPACT_ATOMS: atom_id res chain seq x y z
N MET A 1 -37.55 -58.48 -1.98
CA MET A 1 -37.38 -57.63 -0.78
C MET A 1 -35.92 -57.76 -0.36
N SER A 2 -35.05 -56.87 -0.83
CA SER A 2 -33.62 -56.87 -0.50
C SER A 2 -33.11 -55.45 -0.68
N SER A 3 -33.11 -54.67 0.41
CA SER A 3 -32.69 -53.28 0.45
C SER A 3 -31.16 -53.15 0.30
N PRO A 4 -30.64 -52.09 -0.34
CA PRO A 4 -29.20 -51.87 -0.46
C PRO A 4 -28.63 -51.39 0.87
N GLU A 5 -27.54 -52.04 1.30
CA GLU A 5 -26.77 -51.64 2.48
C GLU A 5 -26.24 -50.21 2.31
N GLN A 6 -26.77 -49.32 3.14
CA GLN A 6 -26.19 -48.02 3.42
C GLN A 6 -24.87 -48.26 4.18
N PHE A 7 -23.75 -48.05 3.53
CA PHE A 7 -22.43 -48.01 4.18
C PHE A 7 -22.41 -46.85 5.18
N ASP A 8 -22.68 -47.18 6.44
CA ASP A 8 -22.61 -46.27 7.56
C ASP A 8 -21.16 -45.77 7.73
N SER A 9 -20.95 -44.51 7.36
CA SER A 9 -19.66 -43.83 7.38
C SER A 9 -19.44 -43.14 8.73
N GLN A 10 -19.52 -43.92 9.80
CA GLN A 10 -19.27 -43.47 11.18
C GLN A 10 -18.19 -44.32 11.86
N VAL A 11 -16.99 -44.33 11.27
CA VAL A 11 -15.79 -44.83 11.98
C VAL A 11 -15.24 -43.70 12.85
N LYS A 12 -15.71 -43.70 14.10
CA LYS A 12 -15.18 -42.95 15.24
C LYS A 12 -13.74 -43.37 15.54
N GLY A 13 -12.76 -42.45 15.50
CA GLY A 13 -11.55 -42.61 16.31
C GLY A 13 -10.18 -42.23 15.75
N TYR A 14 -9.97 -42.10 14.44
CA TYR A 14 -8.70 -41.61 13.89
C TYR A 14 -8.97 -40.62 12.77
N GLY A 15 -9.04 -39.33 13.13
CA GLY A 15 -9.29 -38.24 12.19
C GLY A 15 -8.39 -38.36 10.96
N THR A 16 -9.04 -38.49 9.80
CA THR A 16 -8.44 -38.69 8.50
C THR A 16 -7.36 -37.63 8.24
N ARG A 17 -6.08 -38.01 8.38
CA ARG A 17 -4.91 -37.12 8.20
C ARG A 17 -4.91 -36.43 6.83
N GLU A 18 -5.52 -37.07 5.84
CA GLU A 18 -5.67 -36.54 4.48
C GLU A 18 -6.42 -35.20 4.43
N ARG A 19 -7.42 -34.98 5.30
CA ARG A 19 -8.21 -33.74 5.32
C ARG A 19 -7.51 -32.54 5.93
N LEU A 20 -6.36 -32.75 6.58
CA LEU A 20 -5.52 -31.67 7.08
C LEU A 20 -4.71 -31.00 5.95
N TYR A 21 -4.47 -31.73 4.85
CA TYR A 21 -3.66 -31.30 3.71
C TYR A 21 -4.48 -31.07 2.44
N THR A 22 -5.62 -31.76 2.26
CA THR A 22 -6.51 -31.56 1.10
C THR A 22 -7.69 -30.64 1.41
N GLN A 23 -8.05 -29.77 0.48
CA GLN A 23 -9.16 -28.83 0.61
C GLN A 23 -10.35 -29.36 -0.19
N LYS A 24 -11.51 -29.54 0.47
CA LYS A 24 -12.71 -30.16 -0.13
C LYS A 24 -13.28 -29.37 -1.33
N LYS A 25 -12.91 -28.10 -1.48
CA LYS A 25 -13.47 -27.15 -2.45
C LYS A 25 -12.45 -26.67 -3.51
N GLY A 26 -11.24 -27.21 -3.51
CA GLY A 26 -10.16 -26.89 -4.46
C GLY A 26 -9.49 -25.51 -4.31
N TYR A 27 -9.95 -24.64 -3.43
CA TYR A 27 -9.45 -23.27 -3.29
C TYR A 27 -9.27 -22.86 -1.81
N GLY A 28 -8.15 -22.20 -1.51
CA GLY A 28 -7.80 -21.74 -0.17
C GLY A 28 -6.77 -22.64 0.53
N PHE A 29 -6.38 -22.25 1.74
CA PHE A 29 -5.35 -22.96 2.49
C PHE A 29 -5.94 -24.06 3.38
N SER A 30 -5.30 -25.22 3.40
CA SER A 30 -5.65 -26.30 4.30
C SER A 30 -5.37 -25.92 5.77
N PRO A 31 -6.06 -26.54 6.74
CA PRO A 31 -5.87 -26.21 8.17
C PRO A 31 -4.42 -26.37 8.65
N ALA A 32 -3.70 -27.37 8.12
CA ALA A 32 -2.28 -27.54 8.42
C ALA A 32 -1.42 -26.41 7.84
N LEU A 33 -1.73 -25.98 6.62
CA LEU A 33 -0.97 -24.94 5.90
C LEU A 33 -1.21 -23.52 6.45
N GLN A 34 -2.38 -23.24 7.02
CA GLN A 34 -2.63 -21.97 7.71
C GLN A 34 -1.78 -21.85 8.98
N ARG A 35 -1.69 -22.94 9.76
CA ARG A 35 -0.92 -22.96 11.02
C ARG A 35 0.57 -22.74 10.80
N THR A 36 1.13 -23.27 9.71
CA THR A 36 2.56 -23.10 9.39
C THR A 36 2.94 -21.68 8.98
N ARG A 37 1.98 -20.87 8.51
CA ARG A 37 2.20 -19.48 8.08
C ARG A 37 2.02 -18.43 9.18
N GLN A 38 1.32 -18.78 10.26
CA GLN A 38 1.10 -17.93 11.43
C GLN A 38 2.36 -17.18 11.91
N PRO A 39 3.53 -17.83 12.10
CA PRO A 39 4.69 -17.14 12.68
C PRO A 39 5.38 -16.14 11.73
N PHE A 40 5.20 -16.27 10.42
CA PHE A 40 5.86 -15.42 9.42
C PHE A 40 4.99 -14.24 8.98
N ALA A 41 3.68 -14.32 9.18
CA ALA A 41 2.76 -13.24 8.79
C ALA A 41 3.15 -11.91 9.45
N MET A 42 3.39 -11.90 10.76
CA MET A 42 3.75 -10.68 11.50
C MET A 42 5.11 -10.12 11.05
N ARG A 43 6.11 -10.99 10.88
CA ARG A 43 7.46 -10.58 10.44
C ARG A 43 7.43 -10.00 9.03
N ASN A 44 6.70 -10.63 8.11
CA ASN A 44 6.57 -10.18 6.73
C ASN A 44 5.77 -8.87 6.62
N VAL A 45 4.73 -8.70 7.43
CA VAL A 45 3.99 -7.43 7.50
C VAL A 45 4.88 -6.32 8.05
N LEU A 46 5.70 -6.60 9.06
CA LEU A 46 6.62 -5.61 9.62
C LEU A 46 7.71 -5.21 8.62
N THR A 47 8.32 -6.16 7.90
CA THR A 47 9.31 -5.85 6.87
C THR A 47 8.71 -5.08 5.71
N LEU A 48 7.50 -5.46 5.26
CA LEU A 48 6.80 -4.74 4.20
C LEU A 48 6.38 -3.33 4.66
N GLY A 49 5.92 -3.20 5.91
CA GLY A 49 5.61 -1.93 6.54
C GLY A 49 6.83 -1.01 6.58
N ALA A 50 7.98 -1.52 7.04
CA ALA A 50 9.23 -0.77 7.09
C ALA A 50 9.64 -0.26 5.71
N LEU A 51 9.57 -1.13 4.68
CA LEU A 51 9.92 -0.77 3.31
C LEU A 51 9.00 0.33 2.74
N LEU A 52 7.69 0.20 2.97
CA LEU A 52 6.70 1.18 2.52
C LEU A 52 6.87 2.51 3.24
N THR A 53 7.07 2.51 4.57
CA THR A 53 7.34 3.75 5.32
C THR A 53 8.65 4.40 4.91
N PHE A 54 9.71 3.62 4.67
CA PHE A 54 10.99 4.14 4.23
C PHE A 54 10.87 4.83 2.87
N THR A 55 10.30 4.12 1.89
CA THR A 55 10.15 4.66 0.53
C THR A 55 9.18 5.84 0.50
N GLY A 56 8.06 5.74 1.22
CA GLY A 56 7.09 6.82 1.36
C GLY A 56 7.68 8.06 2.04
N SER A 57 8.55 7.89 3.03
CA SER A 57 9.24 8.99 3.70
C SER A 57 10.18 9.74 2.75
N ILE A 58 10.93 9.03 1.89
CA ILE A 58 11.78 9.65 0.86
C ILE A 58 10.92 10.46 -0.12
N TYR A 59 9.84 9.88 -0.62
CA TYR A 59 8.93 10.59 -1.53
C TYR A 59 8.32 11.84 -0.90
N ALA A 60 7.80 11.70 0.33
CA ALA A 60 7.22 12.81 1.07
C ALA A 60 8.26 13.91 1.32
N TYR A 61 9.47 13.54 1.75
CA TYR A 61 10.57 14.47 1.95
C TYR A 61 10.87 15.25 0.66
N SER A 62 10.98 14.57 -0.49
CA SER A 62 11.21 15.25 -1.78
C SER A 62 10.11 16.27 -2.09
N MET A 63 8.84 15.95 -1.81
CA MET A 63 7.73 16.88 -2.04
C MET A 63 7.77 18.10 -1.10
N PHE A 64 8.15 17.91 0.17
CA PHE A 64 8.23 19.01 1.13
C PHE A 64 9.50 19.86 0.97
N ALA A 65 10.63 19.24 0.63
CA ALA A 65 11.90 19.93 0.42
C ALA A 65 11.84 20.89 -0.77
N VAL A 66 11.14 20.54 -1.85
CA VAL A 66 10.98 21.40 -3.04
C VAL A 66 10.16 22.67 -2.75
N LYS A 67 9.35 22.70 -1.68
CA LYS A 67 8.55 23.88 -1.34
C LYS A 67 9.35 24.99 -0.63
N GLN A 68 10.64 24.80 -0.40
CA GLN A 68 11.47 25.69 0.42
C GLN A 68 12.50 26.50 -0.35
N ASP A 69 12.33 26.76 -1.65
CA ASP A 69 13.10 27.83 -2.27
C ASP A 69 12.66 29.18 -1.68
N ASP A 70 13.54 29.77 -0.87
CA ASP A 70 13.39 31.10 -0.29
C ASP A 70 13.90 32.14 -1.29
N PHE A 71 12.98 32.71 -2.08
CA PHE A 71 13.29 33.76 -3.06
C PHE A 71 13.39 35.17 -2.45
N SER A 72 13.56 35.30 -1.14
CA SER A 72 13.60 36.61 -0.48
C SER A 72 14.85 37.43 -0.83
N ASP A 73 15.92 36.78 -1.28
CA ASP A 73 17.17 37.40 -1.72
C ASP A 73 17.14 37.84 -3.20
N VAL A 74 16.17 37.37 -3.99
CA VAL A 74 16.03 37.73 -5.39
C VAL A 74 15.34 39.09 -5.51
N PRO A 75 16.04 40.15 -5.99
CA PRO A 75 15.44 41.46 -6.15
C PRO A 75 14.33 41.41 -7.20
N LEU A 76 13.14 41.88 -6.83
CA LEU A 76 12.03 41.96 -7.76
C LEU A 76 12.32 43.00 -8.85
N PRO A 77 11.84 42.79 -10.09
CA PRO A 77 12.05 43.74 -11.20
C PRO A 77 11.56 45.16 -10.88
N SER A 78 10.61 45.31 -9.96
CA SER A 78 10.14 46.61 -9.45
C SER A 78 11.18 47.39 -8.63
N GLN A 79 12.21 46.73 -8.10
CA GLN A 79 13.22 47.30 -7.20
C GLN A 79 14.54 47.60 -7.92
N LEU A 80 14.72 47.12 -9.16
CA LEU A 80 15.94 47.26 -9.94
C LEU A 80 15.89 48.47 -10.89
N PRO A 81 16.87 49.39 -10.85
CA PRO A 81 16.95 50.46 -11.82
C PRO A 81 17.30 49.91 -13.21
N GLY A 82 16.45 50.20 -14.21
CA GLY A 82 16.68 49.81 -15.62
C GLY A 82 16.00 48.50 -16.06
N VAL A 83 15.23 47.83 -15.20
CA VAL A 83 14.46 46.63 -15.54
C VAL A 83 12.98 47.00 -15.74
N GLN A 84 12.40 46.63 -16.88
CA GLN A 84 11.01 46.94 -17.20
C GLN A 84 10.06 45.91 -16.61
N ASP A 85 9.15 46.39 -15.77
CA ASP A 85 8.22 45.58 -14.98
C ASP A 85 6.94 45.30 -15.78
N VAL A 86 6.95 44.25 -16.61
CA VAL A 86 5.87 43.93 -17.56
C VAL A 86 4.50 43.75 -16.89
N THR A 87 4.47 43.33 -15.63
CA THR A 87 3.24 43.10 -14.86
C THR A 87 2.44 44.38 -14.60
N LYS A 88 3.09 45.54 -14.51
CA LYS A 88 2.40 46.84 -14.36
C LYS A 88 1.69 47.23 -15.66
N SER A 89 2.36 47.07 -16.79
CA SER A 89 1.83 47.38 -18.12
C SER A 89 0.51 46.66 -18.42
N PHE A 90 0.40 45.37 -18.09
CA PHE A 90 -0.84 44.60 -18.26
C PHE A 90 -1.97 45.01 -17.30
N LYS A 91 -1.63 45.51 -16.11
CA LYS A 91 -2.61 45.92 -15.11
C LYS A 91 -3.24 47.27 -15.46
N ASP A 92 -2.43 48.17 -16.02
CA ASP A 92 -2.89 49.48 -16.47
C ASP A 92 -3.75 49.34 -17.73
N ALA A 93 -3.35 48.49 -18.70
CA ALA A 93 -4.11 48.22 -19.93
C ALA A 93 -5.47 47.52 -19.72
N LYS A 94 -5.72 46.95 -18.53
CA LYS A 94 -6.99 46.28 -18.19
C LYS A 94 -7.92 47.17 -17.34
N LYS A 95 -7.44 48.35 -16.96
CA LYS A 95 -8.17 49.33 -16.14
C LYS A 95 -8.90 50.36 -17.00
N ASP A 96 -8.57 50.45 -18.28
CA ASP A 96 -9.30 51.14 -19.34
C ASP A 96 -10.46 50.26 -19.88
#